data_AF-S4NYL5-F1
#
_entry.id   AF-S4NYL5-F1
#
_cell.length_a   1.000
_cell.length_b   1.000
_cell.length_c   1.000
_cell.angle_alpha   90.00
_cell.angle_beta   90.00
_cell.angle_gamma   90.00
#
_symmetry.space_group_name_H-M   'P 1'
#
loop_
_entity.id
_entity.type
_entity.pdbx_description
1 polymer ?
#
loop_
_entity_poly.entity_id
_entity_poly.type
_entity_poly.pdbx_seq_one_letter_code
_entity_poly.pdbx_strand_id
1 'polypeptide(L)' 'MKQLILKESSPYERSLIFSVMLTCAGSDKQSICKLLKYYREHHINEPFKFKIQFVNKLLSKTATHRFDNEAW' A
#
# COMPACT_ATOMS: atom_id res chain seq x y z
N MET A 1 4.07 -13.64 -1.03
CA MET A 1 4.21 -12.17 -1.11
C MET A 1 4.44 -11.48 0.24
N LYS A 2 3.64 -11.70 1.29
CA LYS A 2 3.86 -11.08 2.63
C LYS A 2 5.30 -11.27 3.16
N GLN A 3 5.80 -12.49 3.13
CA GLN A 3 7.19 -12.78 3.53
C GLN A 3 8.25 -12.12 2.65
N LEU A 4 7.93 -11.79 1.40
CA LEU A 4 8.87 -11.16 0.47
C LEU A 4 9.05 -9.69 0.82
N ILE A 5 7.96 -8.97 1.11
CA ILE A 5 8.01 -7.57 1.53
C ILE A 5 8.75 -7.40 2.85
N LEU A 6 8.52 -8.29 3.83
CA LEU A 6 9.16 -8.21 5.14
C LEU A 6 10.66 -8.51 5.08
N LYS A 7 11.08 -9.39 4.16
CA LYS A 7 12.49 -9.77 3.98
C LYS A 7 13.27 -8.78 3.11
N GLU A 8 12.58 -7.98 2.29
CA GLU A 8 13.21 -6.98 1.45
C GLU A 8 13.73 -5.81 2.30
N SER A 9 15.04 -5.55 2.24
CA SER A 9 15.70 -4.55 3.08
C SER A 9 15.60 -3.14 2.47
N SER A 10 15.50 -3.03 1.15
CA SER A 10 15.41 -1.77 0.42
C SER A 10 14.00 -1.16 0.50
N PRO A 11 13.84 0.05 1.09
CA PRO A 11 12.57 0.77 1.08
C PRO A 11 12.06 1.06 -0.34
N TYR A 12 12.97 1.23 -1.30
CA TYR A 12 12.64 1.45 -2.70
C TYR A 12 11.99 0.21 -3.31
N GLU A 13 12.58 -0.97 -3.11
CA GLU A 13 12.03 -2.22 -3.61
C GLU A 13 10.68 -2.55 -2.96
N ARG A 14 10.55 -2.35 -1.64
CA ARG A 14 9.25 -2.49 -0.95
C ARG A 14 8.19 -1.56 -1.54
N SER A 15 8.53 -0.31 -1.83
CA SER A 15 7.64 0.65 -2.47
C SER A 15 7.20 0.18 -3.86
N LEU A 16 8.10 -0.40 -4.66
CA LEU A 16 7.75 -1.00 -5.95
C LEU A 16 6.80 -2.19 -5.80
N ILE A 17 7.04 -3.08 -4.82
CA ILE A 17 6.14 -4.20 -4.54
C ILE A 17 4.75 -3.70 -4.16
N PHE A 18 4.64 -2.68 -3.31
CA PHE A 18 3.36 -2.07 -2.96
C PHE A 18 2.65 -1.46 -4.17
N SER A 19 3.40 -0.81 -5.07
CA SER A 19 2.87 -0.27 -6.33
C SER A 19 2.29 -1.37 -7.23
N VAL A 20 2.96 -2.52 -7.33
CA VAL A 20 2.45 -3.70 -8.05
C VAL A 20 1.18 -4.21 -7.39
N MET A 21 1.17 -4.38 -6.05
CA MET A 21 -0.01 -4.83 -5.32
C MET A 21 -1.23 -3.93 -5.51
N LEU A 22 -1.04 -2.60 -5.44
CA LEU A 22 -2.10 -1.63 -5.71
C LEU A 22 -2.64 -1.76 -7.13
N THR A 23 -1.75 -1.98 -8.10
CA THR A 23 -2.13 -2.17 -9.50
C THR A 23 -2.94 -3.45 -9.68
N CYS A 24 -2.52 -4.55 -9.06
CA CYS A 24 -3.22 -5.83 -9.13
C CYS A 24 -4.57 -5.82 -8.39
N ALA A 25 -4.66 -5.10 -7.26
CA ALA A 25 -5.91 -4.94 -6.53
C ALA A 25 -6.96 -4.17 -7.35
N GLY A 26 -6.52 -3.25 -8.22
CA GLY A 26 -7.40 -2.54 -9.15
C GLY A 26 -8.51 -1.77 -8.42
N SER A 27 -9.76 -2.18 -8.60
CA SER A 27 -10.93 -1.61 -7.91
C SER A 27 -11.48 -2.50 -6.80
N ASP A 28 -10.82 -3.62 -6.47
CA ASP A 28 -11.27 -4.52 -5.41
C ASP A 28 -11.04 -3.88 -4.03
N LYS A 29 -12.13 -3.34 -3.45
CA LYS A 29 -12.12 -2.67 -2.15
C LYS A 29 -11.51 -3.55 -1.07
N GLN A 30 -11.82 -4.84 -1.05
CA GLN A 30 -11.35 -5.74 0.01
C GLN A 30 -9.83 -5.92 -0.04
N SER A 31 -9.25 -6.11 -1.22
CA SER A 31 -7.80 -6.22 -1.41
C SER A 31 -7.09 -4.92 -1.07
N ILE A 32 -7.66 -3.77 -1.43
CA ILE A 32 -7.10 -2.46 -1.08
C ILE A 32 -7.12 -2.25 0.44
N CYS A 33 -8.24 -2.52 1.12
CA CYS A 33 -8.32 -2.42 2.58
C CYS A 33 -7.32 -3.36 3.27
N LYS A 34 -7.17 -4.61 2.78
CA LYS A 34 -6.15 -5.54 3.29
C LYS A 34 -4.73 -4.99 3.11
N LEU A 35 -4.45 -4.34 1.98
CA LEU A 35 -3.15 -3.74 1.72
C LEU A 35 -2.87 -2.53 2.63
N LEU A 36 -3.87 -1.68 2.86
CA LEU A 36 -3.78 -0.54 3.76
C LEU A 36 -3.53 -0.97 5.21
N LYS A 37 -4.29 -1.95 5.70
CA LYS A 37 -4.09 -2.54 7.04
C LYS A 37 -2.67 -3.12 7.16
N TYR A 38 -2.24 -3.90 6.17
CA TYR A 38 -0.90 -4.48 6.15
C TYR A 38 0.22 -3.41 6.17
N TYR A 39 0.10 -2.38 5.33
CA TYR A 39 1.07 -1.28 5.26
C TYR A 39 1.14 -0.53 6.60
N ARG A 40 0.00 -0.24 7.23
CA ARG A 40 -0.06 0.42 8.53
C ARG A 40 0.58 -0.41 9.64
N GLU A 41 0.36 -1.71 9.66
CA GLU A 41 0.90 -2.59 10.71
C GLU A 41 2.42 -2.78 10.60
N HIS A 42 2.97 -2.86 9.39
CA HIS A 42 4.35 -3.32 9.17
C HIS A 42 5.29 -2.24 8.61
N HIS A 43 4.74 -1.21 7.96
CA HIS A 43 5.50 -0.23 7.16
C HIS A 43 5.11 1.23 7.45
N ILE A 44 4.39 1.49 8.55
CA ILE A 44 4.08 2.88 8.96
C ILE A 44 5.33 3.68 9.33
N ASN A 45 6.47 3.02 9.59
CA ASN A 45 7.74 3.64 9.93
C ASN A 45 8.70 3.80 8.74
N GLU A 46 8.25 3.55 7.51
CA GLU A 46 9.06 3.81 6.31
C GLU A 46 9.55 5.28 6.24
N PRO A 47 10.69 5.57 5.60
CA PRO A 47 11.11 6.95 5.41
C PRO A 47 10.01 7.78 4.72
N PHE A 48 9.86 9.04 5.16
CA PHE A 48 8.72 9.89 4.78
C PHE A 48 8.48 9.99 3.27
N LYS A 49 9.56 10.05 2.48
CA LYS A 49 9.49 10.04 1.01
C LYS A 49 8.70 8.84 0.47
N PHE A 50 8.90 7.64 1.02
CA PHE A 50 8.21 6.43 0.56
C PHE A 50 6.75 6.37 1.04
N LYS A 51 6.43 6.95 2.21
CA LYS A 51 5.04 7.14 2.64
C LYS A 51 4.25 7.99 1.66
N ILE A 52 4.81 9.14 1.24
CA ILE A 52 4.18 10.01 0.25
C ILE A 52 4.00 9.27 -1.07
N GLN A 53 5.02 8.53 -1.53
CA GLN A 53 4.92 7.76 -2.78
C GLN A 53 3.80 6.72 -2.71
N PHE A 54 3.70 5.98 -1.60
CA PHE A 54 2.63 5.02 -1.40
C PHE A 54 1.24 5.67 -1.43
N VAL A 55 1.04 6.75 -0.68
CA VAL A 55 -0.23 7.49 -0.63
C VAL A 55 -0.61 8.05 -1.99
N ASN A 56 0.32 8.69 -2.70
CA ASN A 56 0.06 9.21 -4.05
C ASN A 56 -0.30 8.09 -5.04
N LYS A 57 0.35 6.93 -4.92
CA LYS A 57 0.04 5.76 -5.75
C LYS A 57 -1.35 5.21 -5.45
N LEU A 58 -1.70 5.10 -4.18
CA LEU A 58 -3.05 4.71 -3.74
C LEU A 58 -4.10 5.66 -4.34
N LEU A 59 -3.94 6.97 -4.13
CA LEU A 59 -4.89 7.98 -4.61
C LEU A 59 -5.04 7.98 -6.14
N SER A 60 -3.97 7.74 -6.89
CA SER A 60 -4.01 7.69 -8.36
C SER A 60 -4.56 6.40 -8.93
N LYS A 61 -4.61 5.31 -8.15
CA LYS A 61 -5.03 3.98 -8.61
C LYS A 61 -6.35 3.50 -8.04
N THR A 62 -6.86 4.16 -7.01
CA THR A 62 -8.06 3.72 -6.30
C THR A 62 -9.08 4.85 -6.20
N ALA A 63 -10.35 4.51 -6.37
CA ALA A 63 -11.47 5.43 -6.20
C ALA A 63 -11.73 5.66 -4.71
N THR A 64 -10.82 6.37 -4.03
CA THR A 64 -10.80 6.54 -2.56
C THR A 64 -12.08 7.11 -1.98
N HIS A 65 -12.85 7.89 -2.75
CA HIS A 65 -14.18 8.38 -2.39
C HIS A 65 -15.24 7.27 -2.15
N ARG A 66 -14.96 6.02 -2.57
CA ARG A 66 -15.86 4.87 -2.39
C ARG A 66 -15.54 4.05 -1.14
N PHE A 67 -14.53 4.46 -0.38
CA PHE A 67 -14.09 3.78 0.83
C PHE A 67 -14.73 4.44 2.06
N ASP A 68 -15.07 3.64 3.06
CA ASP A 68 -15.68 4.08 4.31
C ASP A 68 -14.61 4.36 5.38
N ASN A 69 -15.05 4.79 6.56
CA ASN A 69 -14.19 5.06 7.71
C ASN A 69 -13.42 3.81 8.18
N GLU A 70 -13.82 2.59 7.80
CA GLU A 70 -13.08 1.38 8.18
C GLU A 70 -11.78 1.23 7.37
N ALA A 71 -11.70 1.87 6.20
CA ALA A 71 -10.53 1.85 5.34
C ALA A 71 -9.46 2.88 5.72
N TRP A 72 -9.81 3.92 6.49
CA TRP A 72 -8.96 5.06 6.85
C TRP A 72 -8.53 5.00 8.33
#